data_AF-A0A090VH02-F1
#
_entry.id   AF-A0A090VH02-F1
#
_cell.length_a   1.000
_cell.length_b   1.000
_cell.length_c   1.000
_cell.angle_alpha   90.00
_cell.angle_beta   90.00
_cell.angle_gamma   90.00
#
_symmetry.space_group_name_H-M   'P 1'
#
loop_
_entity.id
_entity.type
_entity.pdbx_description
1 polymer ?
#
loop_
_entity_poly.entity_id
_entity_poly.type
_entity_poly.pdbx_seq_one_letter_code
_entity_poly.pdbx_strand_id
1 'polypeptide(L)'
;MESEYLNAYLNEKLNGFDFKDKKVIFRTGNSGNRIGTKKEYFEHIQKWDEKNSKVATGIDILTNEQKSESGGYDVIVTYWVKVLTEKRKNKILIGIKASR
;
A
#
# COMPACT_ATOMS: atom_id res chain seq x y z
N MET A 1 -7.86 3.85 -15.91
CA MET A 1 -7.34 2.63 -15.24
C MET A 1 -7.29 2.83 -13.73
N GLU A 2 -7.26 1.75 -12.96
CA GLU A 2 -7.14 1.78 -11.49
C GLU A 2 -5.85 2.47 -11.01
N SER A 3 -4.74 2.32 -11.73
CA SER A 3 -3.46 2.99 -11.44
C SER A 3 -3.55 4.51 -11.54
N GLU A 4 -4.21 5.03 -12.57
CA GLU A 4 -4.41 6.48 -12.76
C GLU A 4 -5.27 7.06 -11.65
N TYR A 5 -6.32 6.34 -11.23
CA TYR A 5 -7.14 6.76 -10.10
C TYR A 5 -6.33 6.83 -8.79
N LEU A 6 -5.48 5.83 -8.52
CA LEU A 6 -4.58 5.86 -7.35
C LEU A 6 -3.57 7.00 -7.43
N ASN A 7 -2.98 7.24 -8.62
CA ASN A 7 -2.05 8.34 -8.83
C ASN A 7 -2.72 9.69 -8.52
N ALA A 8 -3.96 9.89 -8.97
CA ALA A 8 -4.72 11.10 -8.67
C ALA A 8 -5.12 11.20 -7.19
N TYR A 9 -5.66 10.12 -6.62
CA TYR A 9 -6.15 10.08 -5.23
C TYR A 9 -5.02 10.26 -4.19
N LEU A 10 -3.82 9.74 -4.50
CA LEU A 10 -2.65 9.77 -3.62
C LEU A 10 -1.56 10.74 -4.08
N ASN A 11 -1.84 11.65 -5.02
CA ASN A 11 -0.85 12.53 -5.62
C ASN A 11 0.06 13.23 -4.59
N GLU A 12 -0.54 13.73 -3.50
CA GLU A 12 0.16 14.42 -2.40
C GLU A 12 1.17 13.53 -1.65
N LYS A 13 0.99 12.20 -1.67
CA LYS A 13 1.80 11.21 -0.95
C LYS A 13 2.81 10.49 -1.86
N LEU A 14 2.68 10.64 -3.17
CA LEU A 14 3.43 9.84 -4.14
C LEU A 14 4.84 10.36 -4.41
N ASN A 15 5.12 11.65 -4.17
CA ASN A 15 6.45 12.25 -4.39
C ASN A 15 7.07 11.85 -5.75
N GLY A 16 6.26 11.79 -6.82
CA GLY A 16 6.71 11.40 -8.16
C GLY A 16 6.70 9.90 -8.46
N PHE A 17 6.25 9.05 -7.54
CA PHE A 17 6.03 7.63 -7.79
C PHE A 17 4.75 7.40 -8.61
N ASP A 18 4.83 6.51 -9.60
CA ASP A 18 3.71 6.12 -10.44
C ASP A 18 3.37 4.64 -10.19
N PHE A 19 2.10 4.34 -9.92
CA PHE A 19 1.59 2.99 -9.71
C PHE A 19 1.46 2.13 -10.98
N LYS A 20 1.66 2.71 -12.17
CA LYS A 20 1.56 2.00 -13.45
C LYS A 20 2.62 0.90 -13.55
N ASP A 21 2.16 -0.31 -13.87
CA ASP A 21 2.98 -1.54 -13.96
C ASP A 21 3.76 -1.88 -12.68
N LYS A 22 3.34 -1.36 -11.52
CA LYS A 22 3.96 -1.65 -10.22
C LYS A 22 3.22 -2.74 -9.46
N LYS A 23 4.00 -3.58 -8.75
CA LYS A 23 3.44 -4.55 -7.82
C LYS A 23 3.23 -3.91 -6.45
N VAL A 24 1.99 -3.90 -6.00
CA VAL A 24 1.57 -3.24 -4.76
C VAL A 24 1.16 -4.25 -3.71
N ILE A 25 1.64 -4.08 -2.48
CA ILE A 25 1.20 -4.85 -1.31
C ILE A 25 0.14 -4.03 -0.58
N PHE A 26 -1.06 -4.59 -0.38
CA PHE A 26 -2.11 -3.94 0.41
C PHE A 26 -2.16 -4.50 1.83
N ARG A 27 -2.09 -3.62 2.83
CA ARG A 27 -2.14 -3.98 4.26
C ARG A 27 -3.15 -3.12 5.00
N THR A 28 -3.82 -3.73 5.96
CA THR A 28 -4.90 -3.08 6.72
C THR A 28 -4.92 -3.49 8.19
N GLY A 29 -5.85 -2.87 8.93
CA GLY A 29 -6.04 -3.00 10.36
C GLY A 29 -5.15 -2.06 11.15
N ASN A 30 -5.49 -1.82 12.42
CA ASN A 30 -4.84 -0.80 13.26
C ASN A 30 -3.28 -0.90 13.30
N SER A 31 -2.73 -2.09 13.12
CA SER A 31 -1.27 -2.38 13.12
C SER A 31 -0.68 -2.77 11.76
N GLY A 32 -1.47 -2.80 10.67
CA GLY A 32 -0.99 -3.25 9.35
C GLY A 32 -0.67 -4.76 9.29
N ASN A 33 -1.21 -5.56 10.20
CA ASN A 33 -0.98 -7.00 10.28
C ASN A 33 -1.88 -7.82 9.34
N ARG A 34 -2.96 -7.24 8.83
CA ARG A 34 -3.90 -7.93 7.95
C ARG A 34 -3.53 -7.67 6.49
N ILE A 35 -3.56 -8.71 5.66
CA ILE A 35 -3.48 -8.55 4.21
C ILE A 35 -4.81 -7.99 3.73
N GLY A 36 -4.76 -6.88 3.01
CA GLY A 36 -5.92 -6.35 2.30
C GLY A 36 -5.87 -6.77 0.83
N THR A 37 -7.00 -6.78 0.16
CA THR A 37 -7.04 -6.91 -1.29
C THR A 37 -7.09 -5.53 -1.96
N LYS A 38 -6.65 -5.48 -3.22
CA LYS A 38 -6.80 -4.28 -4.05
C LYS A 38 -8.27 -3.86 -4.12
N LYS A 39 -9.17 -4.80 -4.40
CA LYS A 39 -10.61 -4.55 -4.53
C LYS A 39 -11.18 -3.88 -3.27
N GLU A 40 -10.92 -4.45 -2.09
CA GLU A 40 -11.38 -3.86 -0.82
C GLU A 40 -10.87 -2.42 -0.63
N TYR A 41 -9.60 -2.17 -0.95
CA TYR A 41 -9.04 -0.82 -0.84
C TYR A 41 -9.74 0.17 -1.78
N PHE A 42 -10.00 -0.23 -3.04
CA PHE A 42 -10.71 0.60 -4.01
C PHE A 42 -12.16 0.89 -3.59
N GLU A 43 -12.88 -0.10 -3.08
CA GLU A 43 -14.22 0.09 -2.54
C GLU A 43 -14.23 1.07 -1.36
N HIS A 44 -13.21 1.02 -0.51
CA HIS A 44 -13.07 1.97 0.60
C HIS A 44 -12.77 3.38 0.12
N ILE A 45 -11.79 3.59 -0.76
CA ILE A 45 -11.45 4.96 -1.20
C ILE A 45 -12.63 5.60 -1.94
N GLN A 46 -13.34 4.87 -2.81
CA GLN A 46 -14.53 5.38 -3.50
C GLN A 46 -15.62 5.80 -2.51
N LYS A 47 -15.96 4.92 -1.56
CA LYS A 47 -17.02 5.18 -0.57
C LYS A 47 -16.73 6.37 0.33
N TRP A 48 -15.45 6.63 0.63
CA TRP A 48 -15.07 7.78 1.46
C TRP A 48 -14.96 9.07 0.64
N ASP A 49 -14.51 8.96 -0.62
CA ASP A 49 -14.45 10.07 -1.57
C ASP A 49 -15.84 10.65 -1.84
N GLU A 50 -16.86 9.80 -2.00
CA GLU A 50 -18.28 10.20 -2.08
C GLU A 50 -18.75 11.02 -0.87
N LYS A 51 -18.11 10.82 0.29
CA LYS A 51 -18.40 11.56 1.53
C LYS A 51 -17.50 12.78 1.72
N ASN A 52 -16.79 13.22 0.68
CA ASN A 52 -15.78 14.27 0.74
C ASN A 52 -14.73 14.02 1.83
N SER A 53 -14.32 12.76 2.00
CA SER A 53 -13.38 12.34 3.02
C SER A 53 -12.37 11.35 2.47
N LYS A 54 -11.23 11.18 3.15
CA LYS A 54 -10.13 10.34 2.66
C LYS A 54 -9.87 9.19 3.61
N VAL A 55 -9.68 8.00 3.06
CA VAL A 55 -9.14 6.85 3.79
C VAL A 55 -7.72 7.17 4.25
N ALA A 56 -7.47 6.99 5.56
CA ALA A 56 -6.14 7.10 6.15
C ALA A 56 -5.19 6.10 5.49
N THR A 57 -4.43 6.59 4.51
CA THR A 57 -3.54 5.79 3.65
C THR A 57 -2.08 6.17 3.92
N GLY A 58 -1.23 5.17 4.12
CA GLY A 58 0.22 5.31 4.13
C GLY A 58 0.85 4.61 2.92
N ILE A 59 1.86 5.23 2.34
CA ILE A 59 2.61 4.71 1.17
C ILE A 59 4.06 4.54 1.60
N ASP A 60 4.60 3.36 1.35
CA ASP A 60 5.98 3.04 1.65
C ASP A 60 6.62 2.40 0.41
N ILE A 61 7.39 3.20 -0.32
CA ILE A 61 8.06 2.78 -1.56
C ILE A 61 9.27 1.92 -1.17
N LEU A 62 9.36 0.73 -1.75
CA LEU A 62 10.42 -0.22 -1.44
C LEU A 62 11.70 0.14 -2.20
N THR A 63 12.84 0.00 -1.55
CA THR A 63 14.15 0.08 -2.20
C THR A 63 14.35 -1.13 -3.13
N ASN A 64 15.33 -1.06 -4.03
CA ASN A 64 15.66 -2.18 -4.92
C ASN A 64 15.97 -3.48 -4.15
N GLU A 65 16.65 -3.36 -3.00
CA GLU A 65 16.93 -4.50 -2.10
C GLU A 65 15.63 -5.09 -1.56
N GLN A 66 14.75 -4.26 -0.99
CA GLN A 66 13.46 -4.69 -0.44
C GLN A 66 12.52 -5.24 -1.50
N LYS A 67 12.58 -4.72 -2.73
CA LYS A 67 11.86 -5.25 -3.88
C LYS A 67 12.32 -6.65 -4.21
N SER A 68 13.62 -6.89 -4.23
CA SER A 68 14.18 -8.24 -4.45
C SER A 68 13.73 -9.20 -3.34
N GLU A 69 13.83 -8.79 -2.07
CA GLU A 69 13.46 -9.60 -0.91
C GLU A 69 11.96 -9.93 -0.82
N SER A 70 11.11 -8.99 -1.23
CA SER A 70 9.66 -9.19 -1.29
C SER A 70 9.19 -10.00 -2.50
N GLY A 71 10.10 -10.38 -3.40
CA GLY A 71 9.74 -11.13 -4.60
C GLY A 71 9.20 -10.27 -5.75
N GLY A 72 9.57 -9.00 -5.76
CA GLY A 72 9.35 -8.06 -6.86
C GLY A 72 8.28 -6.99 -6.58
N TYR A 73 7.88 -6.77 -5.32
CA TYR A 73 6.96 -5.68 -5.00
C TYR A 73 7.67 -4.32 -4.97
N ASP A 74 7.02 -3.30 -5.50
CA ASP A 74 7.57 -1.95 -5.60
C ASP A 74 7.16 -1.06 -4.41
N VAL A 75 6.00 -1.33 -3.80
CA VAL A 75 5.40 -0.42 -2.81
C VAL A 75 4.43 -1.15 -1.88
N ILE A 76 4.40 -0.72 -0.63
CA ILE A 76 3.40 -1.11 0.36
C ILE A 76 2.40 0.03 0.52
N VAL A 77 1.12 -0.27 0.25
CA VAL A 77 -0.01 0.60 0.54
C VAL A 77 -0.69 0.09 1.81
N THR A 78 -0.75 0.96 2.80
CA THR A 78 -1.42 0.69 4.07
C THR A 78 -2.68 1.53 4.18
N TYR A 79 -3.76 0.96 4.70
CA TYR A 79 -5.00 1.70 4.94
C TYR A 79 -5.59 1.37 6.32
N TRP A 80 -6.04 2.40 7.03
CA TRP A 80 -6.55 2.31 8.42
C TRP A 80 -5.50 1.80 9.41
N VAL A 81 -4.23 2.05 9.08
CA VAL A 81 -3.06 1.77 9.92
C VAL A 81 -2.60 3.09 10.53
N LYS A 82 -2.43 3.14 11.86
CA LYS A 82 -2.00 4.37 12.54
C LYS A 82 -0.55 4.75 12.21
N VAL A 83 0.38 3.79 12.36
CA VAL A 83 1.81 3.96 12.06
C VAL A 83 2.37 2.63 11.59
N LEU A 84 3.01 2.63 10.42
CA LEU A 84 3.83 1.52 9.96
C LEU A 84 5.26 1.75 10.43
N THR A 85 5.68 1.04 11.49
CA THR A 85 7.07 1.11 11.97
C THR A 85 7.98 0.23 11.12
N GLU A 86 9.28 0.51 11.10
CA GLU A 86 10.27 -0.30 10.38
C GLU A 86 10.22 -1.78 10.79
N LYS A 87 10.03 -2.06 12.09
CA LYS A 87 9.85 -3.43 12.60
C LYS A 87 8.66 -4.15 11.95
N ARG A 88 7.55 -3.43 11.71
CA ARG A 88 6.35 -3.99 11.06
C ARG A 88 6.57 -4.14 9.56
N LYS A 89 7.21 -3.17 8.92
CA LYS A 89 7.63 -3.25 7.51
C LYS A 89 8.49 -4.49 7.27
N ASN A 90 9.54 -4.69 8.06
CA ASN A 90 10.41 -5.87 7.95
C ASN A 90 9.64 -7.17 8.16
N LYS A 91 8.70 -7.21 9.11
CA LYS A 91 7.84 -8.39 9.31
C LYS A 91 6.97 -8.70 8.09
N ILE A 92 6.46 -7.69 7.40
CA ILE A 92 5.69 -7.86 6.15
C ILE A 92 6.59 -8.44 5.06
N LEU A 93 7.79 -7.87 4.85
CA LEU A 93 8.73 -8.32 3.83
C LEU A 93 9.17 -9.78 4.05
N ILE A 94 9.54 -10.12 5.29
CA ILE A 94 9.91 -11.51 5.67
C ILE A 94 8.73 -12.46 5.48
N GLY A 95 7.52 -12.07 5.88
CA GLY A 95 6.32 -12.90 5.73
C GLY A 95 5.98 -13.21 4.28
N ILE A 96 6.20 -12.25 3.37
CA ILE A 96 6.00 -12.47 1.92
C ILE A 96 7.04 -13.43 1.37
N LYS A 97 8.31 -13.28 1.78
CA LYS A 97 9.40 -14.17 1.38
C LYS A 97 9.16 -15.62 1.83
N ALA A 98 8.66 -15.82 3.04
CA ALA A 98 8.40 -17.14 3.62
C ALA A 98 7.15 -17.85 3.05
N SER A 99 6.26 -17.12 2.37
CA SER A 99 5.07 -17.68 1.73
C SER A 99 5.33 -18.16 0.29
N ARG A 100 6.57 -18.04 -0.20
CA ARG A 100 7.04 -18.64 -1.46
C ARG A 100 7.68 -19.99 -1.20
#